data_AF-A0A1M6JAG8-F1
#
_entry.id   AF-A0A1M6JAG8-F1
#
_cell.length_a   1.000
_cell.length_b   1.000
_cell.length_c   1.000
_cell.angle_alpha   90.00
_cell.angle_beta   90.00
_cell.angle_gamma   90.00
#
_symmetry.space_group_name_H-M   'P 1'
#
loop_
_entity.id
_entity.type
_entity.pdbx_description
1 polymer ?
#
loop_
_entity_poly.entity_id
_entity_poly.type
_entity_poly.pdbx_seq_one_letter_code
_entity_poly.pdbx_strand_id
1 'polypeptide(L)'
;MHSIILYAHWKTTDYNITCVDASCDPDHQTYNIESDFAFYTPTKPGYTFDGWFYEEQFSTKAEGVKPGATGPLTIYAKWSEATYTIAYRAGSYGNGEVLPETVNYGTSYTLRGISYTREGYVQDGWSNEGGEKIFELWEKITVSKNYVLYPYWVRGSKFGAVTIIENEDGTKNAVINGTYGGGDEPNLDEADETVISSNITVNSVTLNRTFNAGKIATLYVPFEIDAEDVVSTEVYKFKTVVMGEDGRWKFKVATATKIMPNTPYVIIPAGSQVTFDIPTSVTLNTTTEGEATAANNWEFIGAYQYEKFTIDNNNPIYLFANEERDGAKLGEFVKIAEGAFINPMRAYLVYRKSANVTAKSASGTLGSNILLPDELDIEIENENGFVVQTGTLNTVTGEVRMDRWYDLKGRRLNSKPTVKGTYYKNGKKAIIK
;
A
#
# COMPACT_ATOMS: atom_id res chain seq x y z
N MET A 1 47.47 56.59 79.10
CA MET A 1 47.35 56.09 77.71
C MET A 1 46.25 55.05 77.72
N HIS A 2 45.16 55.25 76.99
CA HIS A 2 44.14 54.22 76.82
C HIS A 2 44.46 53.47 75.52
N SER A 3 44.61 52.14 75.61
CA SER A 3 44.77 51.28 74.44
C SER A 3 43.40 51.07 73.78
N ILE A 4 43.32 51.26 72.47
CA ILE A 4 42.17 50.88 71.66
C ILE A 4 42.51 49.58 70.95
N ILE A 5 41.68 48.56 71.13
CA ILE A 5 41.73 47.31 70.36
C ILE A 5 40.71 47.45 69.24
N LEU A 6 41.17 47.36 68.00
CA LEU A 6 40.31 47.30 66.82
C LEU A 6 40.17 45.84 66.39
N TYR A 7 38.95 45.45 66.00
CA TYR A 7 38.67 44.15 65.40
C TYR A 7 38.30 44.34 63.94
N ALA A 8 38.81 43.45 63.09
CA ALA A 8 38.34 43.36 61.71
C ALA A 8 36.92 42.79 61.69
N HIS A 9 36.08 43.35 60.82
CA HIS A 9 34.77 42.81 60.47
C HIS A 9 34.84 42.31 59.03
N TRP A 10 34.49 41.05 58.80
CA TRP A 10 34.54 40.42 57.49
C TRP A 10 33.13 40.29 56.93
N LYS A 11 33.00 40.53 55.62
CA LYS A 11 31.77 40.29 54.86
C LYS A 11 32.11 39.31 53.74
N THR A 12 31.27 38.29 53.56
CA THR A 12 31.42 37.34 52.47
C THR A 12 31.27 38.04 51.12
N THR A 13 31.98 37.54 50.12
CA THR A 13 31.83 37.95 48.72
C THR A 13 31.05 36.87 48.00
N ASP A 14 29.97 37.25 47.35
CA ASP A 14 29.16 36.34 46.54
C ASP A 14 29.71 36.25 45.12
N TYR A 15 29.77 35.04 44.59
CA TYR A 15 30.22 34.70 43.24
C TYR A 15 29.05 34.16 42.42
N ASN A 16 29.00 34.51 41.13
CA ASN A 16 27.95 34.03 40.22
C ASN A 16 28.21 32.59 39.76
N ILE A 17 27.12 31.87 39.52
CA ILE A 17 27.12 30.55 38.89
C ILE A 17 26.57 30.70 37.47
N THR A 18 27.31 30.19 36.48
CA THR A 18 26.90 30.13 35.08
C THR A 18 26.64 28.68 34.69
N CYS A 19 25.48 28.39 34.13
CA CYS A 19 25.09 27.06 33.69
C CYS A 19 24.94 27.03 32.17
N VAL A 20 25.63 26.09 31.52
CA VAL A 20 25.62 25.92 30.07
C VAL A 20 24.75 24.72 29.69
N ASP A 21 23.95 24.88 28.63
CA ASP A 21 23.02 23.87 28.08
C ASP A 21 21.91 23.38 29.02
N ALA A 22 21.65 24.13 30.11
CA ALA A 22 20.48 24.03 30.97
C ALA A 22 20.37 25.27 31.88
N SER A 23 19.20 25.46 32.51
CA SER A 23 18.99 26.54 33.48
C SER A 23 19.70 26.26 34.81
N CYS A 24 20.25 27.30 35.44
CA CYS A 24 20.72 27.23 36.82
C CYS A 24 19.57 27.01 37.80
N ASP A 25 19.93 26.56 39.02
CA ASP A 25 19.01 26.52 40.15
C ASP A 25 18.43 27.91 40.42
N PRO A 26 17.10 28.09 40.36
CA PRO A 26 16.45 29.36 40.65
C PRO A 26 16.79 29.91 42.04
N ASP A 27 17.00 29.03 43.01
CA ASP A 27 17.26 29.37 44.42
C ASP A 27 18.75 29.62 44.71
N HIS A 28 19.65 29.19 43.81
CA HIS A 28 21.11 29.29 43.99
C HIS A 28 21.81 29.82 42.73
N GLN A 29 21.59 31.11 42.43
CA GLN A 29 22.29 31.80 41.33
C GLN A 29 23.65 32.37 41.74
N THR A 30 23.92 32.45 43.04
CA THR A 30 25.20 32.90 43.62
C THR A 30 25.60 32.02 44.80
N TYR A 31 26.89 32.01 45.13
CA TYR A 31 27.42 31.33 46.31
C TYR A 31 28.56 32.11 46.95
N ASN A 32 28.89 31.81 48.20
CA ASN A 32 30.08 32.34 48.87
C ASN A 32 30.85 31.23 49.59
N ILE A 33 31.92 31.63 50.29
CA ILE A 33 32.84 30.70 50.96
C ILE A 33 32.17 29.81 52.02
N GLU A 34 30.99 30.18 52.52
CA GLU A 34 30.24 29.44 53.53
C GLU A 34 29.16 28.54 52.93
N SER A 35 28.90 28.61 51.62
CA SER A 35 27.83 27.86 50.96
C SER A 35 28.08 26.35 50.90
N ASP A 36 27.02 25.57 51.14
CA ASP A 36 27.00 24.11 50.98
C ASP A 36 25.65 23.68 50.38
N PHE A 37 25.64 23.29 49.12
CA PHE A 37 24.45 22.78 48.44
C PHE A 37 24.82 21.91 47.24
N ALA A 38 23.91 21.02 46.85
CA ALA A 38 24.04 20.22 45.63
C ALA A 38 23.43 20.96 44.44
N PHE A 39 23.95 20.72 43.23
CA PHE A 39 23.34 21.32 42.04
C PHE A 39 21.97 20.70 41.73
N TYR A 40 21.03 21.55 41.34
CA TYR A 40 19.70 21.16 40.86
C TYR A 40 19.79 20.26 39.61
N THR A 41 18.88 19.29 39.50
CA THR A 41 18.76 18.39 38.34
C THR A 41 17.78 18.97 37.32
N PRO A 42 18.23 19.57 36.21
CA PRO A 42 17.34 20.10 35.19
C PRO A 42 16.60 18.99 34.44
N THR A 43 15.52 19.37 33.76
CA THR A 43 14.79 18.50 32.85
C THR A 43 14.82 19.08 31.44
N LYS A 44 14.99 18.20 30.44
CA LYS A 44 14.98 18.54 29.03
C LYS A 44 14.18 17.47 28.28
N PRO A 45 13.04 17.81 27.65
CA PRO A 45 12.24 16.83 26.92
C PRO A 45 13.08 16.06 25.90
N GLY A 46 12.99 14.73 25.94
CA GLY A 46 13.73 13.85 25.04
C GLY A 46 15.17 13.53 25.43
N TYR A 47 15.63 13.99 26.60
CA TYR A 47 16.98 13.72 27.07
C TYR A 47 16.99 13.28 28.55
N THR A 48 17.93 12.42 28.89
CA THR A 48 18.29 12.06 30.26
C THR A 48 19.44 12.96 30.71
N PHE A 49 19.30 13.56 31.90
CA PHE A 49 20.35 14.39 32.49
C PHE A 49 21.42 13.48 33.12
N ASP A 50 22.63 13.50 32.59
CA ASP A 50 23.73 12.65 33.06
C ASP A 50 24.52 13.31 34.22
N GLY A 51 24.39 14.63 34.38
CA GLY A 51 25.04 15.40 35.43
C GLY A 51 25.58 16.74 34.96
N TRP A 52 25.99 17.56 35.93
CA TRP A 52 26.80 18.75 35.71
C TRP A 52 28.28 18.39 35.69
N PHE A 53 29.07 19.16 34.94
CA PHE A 53 30.52 19.01 34.85
C PHE A 53 31.21 20.38 34.88
N TYR A 54 32.44 20.45 35.37
CA TYR A 54 33.19 21.71 35.42
C TYR A 54 33.79 22.12 34.06
N GLU A 55 33.82 21.21 33.08
CA GLU A 55 34.31 21.48 31.73
C GLU A 55 33.36 20.91 30.66
N GLU A 56 33.42 21.48 29.46
CA GLU A 56 32.61 21.09 28.28
C GLU A 56 32.92 19.66 27.80
N GLN A 57 34.12 19.15 28.07
CA GLN A 57 34.52 17.78 27.75
C GLN A 57 33.92 16.73 28.69
N PHE A 58 33.20 17.17 29.73
CA PHE A 58 32.53 16.30 30.71
C PHE A 58 33.48 15.33 31.42
N SER A 59 34.70 15.80 31.77
CA SER A 59 35.71 14.94 32.41
C SER A 59 35.59 14.93 33.93
N THR A 60 35.27 16.08 34.54
CA THR A 60 35.11 16.21 35.99
C THR A 60 33.66 16.53 36.36
N LYS A 61 33.00 15.62 37.08
CA LYS A 61 31.61 15.80 37.53
C LYS A 61 31.53 16.89 38.60
N ALA A 62 30.53 17.75 38.48
CA ALA A 62 30.22 18.81 39.41
C ALA A 62 28.95 18.42 40.20
N GLU A 63 29.08 18.21 41.51
CA GLU A 63 27.98 17.71 42.36
C GLU A 63 27.35 18.80 43.22
N GLY A 64 28.06 19.90 43.45
CA GLY A 64 27.58 21.03 44.24
C GLY A 64 28.68 22.02 44.58
N VAL A 65 28.34 22.96 45.45
CA VAL A 65 29.27 23.90 46.10
C VAL A 65 29.52 23.40 47.52
N LYS A 66 30.78 23.46 47.96
CA LYS A 66 31.20 23.09 49.33
C LYS A 66 31.87 24.27 50.04
N PRO A 67 31.85 24.30 51.39
CA PRO A 67 32.51 25.34 52.15
C PRO A 67 33.99 25.45 51.77
N GLY A 68 34.47 26.69 51.63
CA GLY A 68 35.81 27.01 51.15
C GLY A 68 35.91 27.28 49.65
N ALA A 69 34.86 27.04 48.86
CA ALA A 69 34.84 27.37 47.44
C ALA A 69 34.86 28.90 47.21
N THR A 70 35.61 29.37 46.21
CA THR A 70 35.73 30.79 45.87
C THR A 70 35.85 30.98 44.35
N GLY A 71 35.56 32.20 43.87
CA GLY A 71 35.67 32.58 42.45
C GLY A 71 34.38 32.35 41.65
N PRO A 72 34.28 32.90 40.43
CA PRO A 72 33.14 32.62 39.55
C PRO A 72 33.13 31.14 39.12
N LEU A 73 31.94 30.55 39.01
CA LEU A 73 31.77 29.13 38.68
C LEU A 73 31.00 28.95 37.38
N THR A 74 31.49 28.11 36.47
CA THR A 74 30.77 27.66 35.27
C THR A 74 30.61 26.14 35.31
N ILE A 75 29.40 25.65 35.03
CA ILE A 75 29.08 24.22 34.94
C ILE A 75 28.33 23.90 33.65
N TYR A 76 28.58 22.71 33.10
CA TYR A 76 28.07 22.24 31.81
C TYR A 76 27.16 21.03 32.00
N ALA A 77 25.94 21.11 31.48
CA ALA A 77 24.98 20.01 31.55
C ALA A 77 25.29 18.95 30.50
N LYS A 78 25.47 17.70 30.92
CA LYS A 78 25.56 16.56 30.02
C LYS A 78 24.18 15.92 29.85
N TRP A 79 23.82 15.67 28.59
CA TRP A 79 22.55 15.07 28.21
C TRP A 79 22.79 13.83 27.33
N SER A 80 22.09 12.74 27.63
CA SER A 80 21.97 11.57 26.73
C SER A 80 20.59 11.56 26.09
N GLU A 81 20.49 11.21 24.80
CA GLU A 81 19.18 11.04 24.14
C GLU A 81 18.36 9.97 24.88
N ALA A 82 17.12 10.29 25.19
CA ALA A 82 16.21 9.33 25.80
C ALA A 82 15.76 8.33 24.73
N THR A 83 15.88 7.04 25.04
CA THR A 83 15.33 5.96 24.23
C THR A 83 14.09 5.37 24.90
N TYR A 84 13.11 4.97 24.09
CA TYR A 84 11.90 4.33 24.56
C TYR A 84 11.70 2.97 23.90
N THR A 85 11.01 2.07 24.60
CA THR A 85 10.73 0.72 24.14
C THR A 85 9.34 0.63 23.51
N ILE A 86 9.26 0.01 22.33
CA ILE A 86 8.03 -0.44 21.68
C ILE A 86 7.95 -1.95 21.85
N ALA A 87 7.05 -2.42 22.70
CA ALA A 87 6.85 -3.84 22.96
C ALA A 87 5.48 -4.30 22.43
N TYR A 88 5.49 -5.40 21.69
CA TYR A 88 4.29 -6.08 21.21
C TYR A 88 4.10 -7.36 22.03
N ARG A 89 2.88 -7.62 22.50
CA ARG A 89 2.55 -8.79 23.31
C ARG A 89 1.32 -9.48 22.75
N ALA A 90 1.37 -10.81 22.65
CA ALA A 90 0.25 -11.61 22.16
C ALA A 90 -1.01 -11.53 23.06
N GLY A 91 -0.82 -11.17 24.34
CA GLY A 91 -1.88 -11.23 25.36
C GLY A 91 -2.27 -12.68 25.68
N SER A 92 -3.42 -12.85 26.33
CA SER A 92 -3.87 -14.17 26.81
C SER A 92 -4.40 -15.10 25.73
N TYR A 93 -4.73 -14.57 24.54
CA TYR A 93 -5.43 -15.32 23.49
C TYR A 93 -4.70 -15.33 22.14
N GLY A 94 -3.71 -14.45 21.95
CA GLY A 94 -2.92 -14.42 20.72
C GLY A 94 -1.81 -15.46 20.74
N ASN A 95 -1.41 -15.92 19.56
CA ASN A 95 -0.25 -16.77 19.33
C ASN A 95 0.74 -16.04 18.43
N GLY A 96 2.03 -16.17 18.73
CA GLY A 96 3.12 -15.48 18.03
C GLY A 96 4.07 -14.81 19.01
N GLU A 97 5.23 -14.43 18.51
CA GLU A 97 6.27 -13.75 19.29
C GLU A 97 6.86 -12.61 18.46
N VAL A 98 7.00 -11.45 19.10
CA VAL A 98 7.63 -10.27 18.50
C VAL A 98 8.56 -9.70 19.55
N LEU A 99 9.81 -9.51 19.18
CA LEU A 99 10.80 -8.91 20.08
C LEU A 99 10.55 -7.39 20.19
N PRO A 100 10.75 -6.80 21.39
CA PRO A 100 10.63 -5.37 21.58
C PRO A 100 11.75 -4.61 20.86
N GLU A 101 11.45 -3.38 20.44
CA GLU A 101 12.39 -2.48 19.79
C GLU A 101 12.67 -1.25 20.66
N THR A 102 13.90 -0.75 20.61
CA THR A 102 14.31 0.49 21.30
C THR A 102 14.52 1.59 20.27
N VAL A 103 13.86 2.73 20.49
CA VAL A 103 13.78 3.83 19.52
C VAL A 103 14.06 5.16 20.23
N ASN A 104 14.80 6.06 19.58
CA ASN A 104 15.09 7.40 20.13
C ASN A 104 13.83 8.25 20.22
N TYR A 105 13.77 9.12 21.23
CA TYR A 105 12.71 10.12 21.39
C TYR A 105 12.51 10.96 20.12
N GLY A 106 11.25 11.29 19.82
CA GLY A 106 10.87 12.15 18.70
C GLY A 106 10.96 11.49 17.32
N THR A 107 11.49 10.26 17.24
CA THR A 107 11.56 9.51 15.98
C THR A 107 10.17 9.15 15.49
N SER A 108 9.95 9.30 14.17
CA SER A 108 8.75 8.75 13.51
C SER A 108 8.94 7.25 13.34
N TYR A 109 8.01 6.46 13.89
CA TYR A 109 8.05 5.00 13.91
C TYR A 109 6.76 4.44 13.31
N THR A 110 6.88 3.45 12.41
CA THR A 110 5.72 2.77 11.82
C THR A 110 5.43 1.51 12.63
N LEU A 111 4.23 1.42 13.22
CA LEU A 111 3.81 0.24 13.98
C LEU A 111 3.76 -1.00 13.07
N ARG A 112 3.89 -2.18 13.67
CA ARG A 112 3.82 -3.44 12.93
C ARG A 112 2.42 -3.71 12.38
N GLY A 113 2.37 -4.49 11.30
CA GLY A 113 1.16 -5.13 10.79
C GLY A 113 0.68 -6.28 11.66
N ILE A 114 -0.07 -7.21 11.04
CA ILE A 114 -0.56 -8.41 11.71
C ILE A 114 0.64 -9.22 12.18
N SER A 115 0.75 -9.42 13.49
CA SER A 115 1.88 -10.11 14.09
C SER A 115 1.47 -11.30 14.97
N TYR A 116 0.17 -11.43 15.24
CA TYR A 116 -0.38 -12.49 16.08
C TYR A 116 -1.55 -13.16 15.38
N THR A 117 -1.79 -14.43 15.74
CA THR A 117 -2.94 -15.21 15.27
C THR A 117 -3.84 -15.62 16.43
N ARG A 118 -5.15 -15.69 16.16
CA ARG A 118 -6.16 -16.17 17.11
C ARG A 118 -7.28 -16.84 16.31
N GLU A 119 -7.56 -18.10 16.59
CA GLU A 119 -8.58 -18.87 15.87
C GLU A 119 -9.96 -18.18 15.95
N GLY A 120 -10.61 -17.98 14.80
CA GLY A 120 -11.91 -17.30 14.67
C GLY A 120 -11.86 -15.77 14.77
N TYR A 121 -10.66 -15.17 14.84
CA TYR A 121 -10.47 -13.73 14.92
C TYR A 121 -9.40 -13.25 13.95
N VAL A 122 -9.51 -11.98 13.58
CA VAL A 122 -8.52 -11.24 12.81
C VAL A 122 -7.96 -10.12 13.68
N GLN A 123 -6.64 -9.92 13.63
CA GLN A 123 -6.01 -8.77 14.26
C GLN A 123 -6.32 -7.54 13.41
N ASP A 124 -7.11 -6.61 13.96
CA ASP A 124 -7.51 -5.36 13.32
C ASP A 124 -6.92 -4.17 14.08
N GLY A 125 -5.61 -4.16 14.27
CA GLY A 125 -4.88 -3.10 14.94
C GLY A 125 -4.26 -3.50 16.28
N TRP A 126 -3.93 -2.46 17.05
CA TRP A 126 -3.28 -2.56 18.35
C TRP A 126 -4.15 -1.95 19.43
N SER A 127 -4.12 -2.56 20.60
CA SER A 127 -4.89 -2.24 21.80
C SER A 127 -3.99 -2.04 23.02
N ASN A 128 -4.54 -1.42 24.05
CA ASN A 128 -3.98 -1.47 25.40
C ASN A 128 -4.29 -2.83 26.07
N GLU A 129 -3.72 -3.06 27.25
CA GLU A 129 -4.10 -4.18 28.11
C GLU A 129 -5.55 -3.98 28.58
N GLY A 130 -6.52 -4.56 27.87
CA GLY A 130 -7.94 -4.33 28.12
C GLY A 130 -8.83 -4.34 26.86
N GLY A 131 -8.22 -4.25 25.68
CA GLY A 131 -8.89 -4.59 24.42
C GLY A 131 -9.56 -3.43 23.67
N GLU A 132 -9.38 -2.17 24.07
CA GLU A 132 -9.78 -1.04 23.22
C GLU A 132 -8.73 -0.82 22.13
N LYS A 133 -9.18 -0.66 20.87
CA LYS A 133 -8.30 -0.31 19.75
C LYS A 133 -7.75 1.10 19.97
N ILE A 134 -6.42 1.23 19.99
CA ILE A 134 -5.71 2.51 20.18
C ILE A 134 -4.84 2.89 18.98
N PHE A 135 -4.44 1.94 18.14
CA PHE A 135 -3.73 2.22 16.89
C PHE A 135 -4.17 1.29 15.77
N GLU A 136 -4.13 1.81 14.55
CA GLU A 136 -4.22 1.01 13.34
C GLU A 136 -2.96 0.18 13.12
N LEU A 137 -3.08 -0.87 12.31
CA LEU A 137 -1.91 -1.56 11.77
C LEU A 137 -1.13 -0.59 10.88
N TRP A 138 0.20 -0.66 10.91
CA TRP A 138 1.07 0.21 10.11
C TRP A 138 0.93 1.72 10.40
N GLU A 139 0.27 2.09 11.50
CA GLU A 139 0.14 3.50 11.88
C GLU A 139 1.51 4.12 12.20
N LYS A 140 1.75 5.34 11.73
CA LYS A 140 2.94 6.12 12.07
C LYS A 140 2.73 6.90 13.36
N ILE A 141 3.58 6.67 14.35
CA ILE A 141 3.59 7.39 15.62
C ILE A 141 4.88 8.19 15.79
N THR A 142 4.85 9.20 16.67
CA THR A 142 6.05 9.87 17.17
C THR A 142 6.39 9.32 18.55
N VAL A 143 7.56 8.71 18.69
CA VAL A 143 7.98 8.05 19.92
C VAL A 143 8.24 9.07 21.02
N SER A 144 7.41 9.06 22.07
CA SER A 144 7.52 10.00 23.20
C SER A 144 7.46 9.34 24.57
N LYS A 145 7.19 8.04 24.61
CA LYS A 145 7.07 7.20 25.81
C LYS A 145 7.27 5.73 25.42
N ASN A 146 7.33 4.86 26.42
CA ASN A 146 7.25 3.42 26.17
C ASN A 146 5.84 3.04 25.72
N TYR A 147 5.76 2.09 24.79
CA TYR A 147 4.51 1.51 24.31
C TYR A 147 4.51 0.01 24.59
N VAL A 148 3.42 -0.48 25.17
CA VAL A 148 3.15 -1.93 25.29
C VAL A 148 1.81 -2.17 24.60
N LEU A 149 1.85 -2.86 23.48
CA LEU A 149 0.74 -3.03 22.55
C LEU A 149 0.29 -4.48 22.50
N TYR A 150 -1.02 -4.70 22.46
CA TYR A 150 -1.67 -6.00 22.35
C TYR A 150 -2.52 -6.07 21.08
N PRO A 151 -2.70 -7.22 20.44
CA PRO A 151 -3.54 -7.32 19.25
C PRO A 151 -5.00 -6.97 19.57
N TYR A 152 -5.58 -6.05 18.80
CA TYR A 152 -7.02 -5.81 18.82
C TYR A 152 -7.71 -6.85 17.93
N TRP A 153 -8.70 -7.57 18.46
CA TRP A 153 -9.33 -8.70 17.79
C TRP A 153 -10.75 -8.40 17.35
N VAL A 154 -11.04 -8.62 16.07
CA VAL A 154 -12.41 -8.68 15.54
C VAL A 154 -12.75 -10.11 15.13
N ARG A 155 -14.02 -10.52 15.26
CA ARG A 155 -14.43 -11.85 14.77
C ARG A 155 -14.27 -11.91 13.27
N GLY A 156 -13.69 -12.99 12.76
CA GLY A 156 -13.41 -13.08 11.34
C GLY A 156 -12.41 -14.15 10.95
N SER A 157 -12.06 -14.14 9.66
CA SER A 157 -11.09 -15.03 9.05
C SER A 157 -10.27 -14.27 8.02
N LYS A 158 -8.99 -14.62 7.86
CA LYS A 158 -8.11 -14.06 6.83
C LYS A 158 -7.67 -15.16 5.86
N PHE A 159 -7.72 -14.86 4.57
CA PHE A 159 -7.36 -15.73 3.45
C PHE A 159 -6.50 -14.92 2.48
N GLY A 160 -5.17 -14.96 2.63
CA GLY A 160 -4.27 -14.14 1.83
C GLY A 160 -4.68 -12.66 1.81
N ALA A 161 -5.05 -12.16 0.63
CA ALA A 161 -5.45 -10.78 0.39
C ALA A 161 -6.88 -10.45 0.85
N VAL A 162 -7.67 -11.42 1.29
CA VAL A 162 -9.07 -11.25 1.69
C VAL A 162 -9.23 -11.43 3.20
N THR A 163 -9.79 -10.43 3.84
CA THR A 163 -10.20 -10.49 5.25
C THR A 163 -11.73 -10.50 5.32
N ILE A 164 -12.30 -11.47 6.03
CA ILE A 164 -13.72 -11.52 6.35
C ILE A 164 -13.89 -11.06 7.81
N ILE A 165 -14.70 -10.02 8.01
CA ILE A 165 -15.03 -9.48 9.33
C ILE A 165 -16.50 -9.76 9.60
N GLU A 166 -16.80 -10.34 10.76
CA GLU A 166 -18.17 -10.54 11.24
C GLU A 166 -18.53 -9.43 12.23
N ASN A 167 -19.56 -8.67 11.89
CA ASN A 167 -20.08 -7.58 12.70
C ASN A 167 -20.94 -8.13 13.85
N GLU A 168 -21.21 -7.28 14.85
CA GLU A 168 -22.01 -7.66 16.02
C GLU A 168 -23.44 -8.08 15.68
N ASP A 169 -24.00 -7.55 14.58
CA ASP A 169 -25.32 -7.90 14.06
C ASP A 169 -25.35 -9.21 13.23
N GLY A 170 -24.19 -9.88 13.10
CA GLY A 170 -24.01 -11.11 12.34
C GLY A 170 -23.80 -10.92 10.84
N THR A 171 -23.86 -9.68 10.33
CA THR A 171 -23.49 -9.39 8.94
C THR A 171 -21.98 -9.56 8.75
N LYS A 172 -21.56 -9.85 7.51
CA LYS A 172 -20.15 -10.06 7.17
C LYS A 172 -19.68 -9.08 6.12
N ASN A 173 -18.50 -8.52 6.32
CA ASN A 173 -17.84 -7.64 5.37
C ASN A 173 -16.56 -8.32 4.87
N ALA A 174 -16.36 -8.37 3.55
CA ALA A 174 -15.08 -8.74 2.97
C ALA A 174 -14.25 -7.49 2.68
N VAL A 175 -13.01 -7.47 3.12
CA VAL A 175 -12.02 -6.46 2.75
C VAL A 175 -10.96 -7.13 1.90
N ILE A 176 -10.79 -6.63 0.69
CA ILE A 176 -9.83 -7.12 -0.30
C ILE A 176 -8.65 -6.13 -0.37
N ASN A 177 -7.47 -6.55 0.05
CA ASN A 177 -6.24 -5.77 -0.09
C ASN A 177 -5.61 -6.00 -1.47
N GLY A 178 -5.84 -5.08 -2.41
CA GLY A 178 -5.35 -5.17 -3.78
C GLY A 178 -3.84 -4.91 -3.96
N THR A 179 -3.11 -4.71 -2.87
CA THR A 179 -1.65 -4.57 -2.81
C THR A 179 -1.00 -5.54 -1.80
N TYR A 180 -1.75 -6.57 -1.36
CA TYR A 180 -1.23 -7.62 -0.48
C TYR A 180 -0.03 -8.33 -1.14
N GLY A 181 1.06 -8.51 -0.40
CA GLY A 181 2.33 -9.05 -0.91
C GLY A 181 3.27 -8.05 -1.59
N GLY A 182 2.78 -6.85 -1.97
CA GLY A 182 3.67 -5.77 -2.40
C GLY A 182 3.01 -4.52 -3.00
N GLY A 183 3.42 -3.37 -2.50
CA GLY A 183 3.19 -2.03 -3.07
C GLY A 183 4.47 -1.48 -3.70
N ASP A 184 4.89 -0.28 -3.32
CA ASP A 184 6.17 0.33 -3.76
C ASP A 184 7.39 -0.52 -3.31
N GLU A 185 7.27 -1.22 -2.18
CA GLU A 185 8.21 -2.25 -1.72
C GLU A 185 7.46 -3.58 -1.52
N PRO A 186 7.96 -4.71 -2.06
CA PRO A 186 7.33 -6.01 -1.88
C PRO A 186 7.54 -6.55 -0.45
N ASN A 187 6.47 -7.10 0.14
CA ASN A 187 6.50 -7.77 1.44
C ASN A 187 6.13 -9.24 1.23
N LEU A 188 7.16 -10.06 1.00
CA LEU A 188 6.97 -11.49 0.69
C LEU A 188 6.41 -12.29 1.86
N ASP A 189 6.56 -11.80 3.11
CA ASP A 189 5.97 -12.42 4.30
C ASP A 189 4.43 -12.25 4.33
N GLU A 190 3.87 -11.38 3.49
CA GLU A 190 2.44 -11.17 3.29
C GLU A 190 2.02 -11.43 1.83
N ALA A 191 2.68 -12.36 1.14
CA ALA A 191 2.41 -12.68 -0.27
C ALA A 191 1.65 -14.00 -0.51
N ASP A 192 1.08 -14.60 0.54
CA ASP A 192 0.39 -15.89 0.47
C ASP A 192 -0.84 -15.89 -0.46
N GLU A 193 -1.15 -17.07 -0.99
CA GLU A 193 -2.33 -17.27 -1.84
C GLU A 193 -3.65 -17.02 -1.11
N THR A 194 -4.54 -16.27 -1.76
CA THR A 194 -5.93 -16.17 -1.32
C THR A 194 -6.64 -17.48 -1.66
N VAL A 195 -6.87 -18.32 -0.66
CA VAL A 195 -7.60 -19.59 -0.81
C VAL A 195 -8.86 -19.59 0.04
N ILE A 196 -10.02 -19.52 -0.62
CA ILE A 196 -11.36 -19.64 -0.01
C ILE A 196 -12.04 -20.86 -0.63
N SER A 197 -11.79 -22.04 -0.05
CA SER A 197 -12.23 -23.33 -0.58
C SER A 197 -13.67 -23.72 -0.21
N SER A 198 -14.38 -22.87 0.52
CA SER A 198 -15.78 -23.05 0.89
C SER A 198 -16.54 -21.74 0.73
N ASN A 199 -17.83 -21.83 0.40
CA ASN A 199 -18.67 -20.65 0.19
C ASN A 199 -18.75 -19.79 1.46
N ILE A 200 -18.37 -18.52 1.34
CA ILE A 200 -18.56 -17.51 2.39
C ILE A 200 -19.48 -16.42 1.85
N THR A 201 -20.67 -16.30 2.43
CA THR A 201 -21.58 -15.20 2.11
C THR A 201 -21.20 -13.95 2.90
N VAL A 202 -21.10 -12.81 2.20
CA VAL A 202 -20.84 -11.49 2.79
C VAL A 202 -21.83 -10.47 2.28
N ASN A 203 -22.14 -9.47 3.11
CA ASN A 203 -23.09 -8.41 2.84
C ASN A 203 -22.44 -7.20 2.17
N SER A 204 -21.12 -7.04 2.29
CA SER A 204 -20.38 -6.00 1.58
C SER A 204 -18.98 -6.47 1.19
N VAL A 205 -18.43 -5.83 0.16
CA VAL A 205 -17.05 -6.04 -0.28
C VAL A 205 -16.39 -4.67 -0.44
N THR A 206 -15.28 -4.46 0.25
CA THR A 206 -14.40 -3.30 0.07
C THR A 206 -13.15 -3.72 -0.70
N LEU A 207 -12.84 -3.04 -1.80
CA LEU A 207 -11.60 -3.22 -2.55
C LEU A 207 -10.61 -2.08 -2.23
N ASN A 208 -9.61 -2.39 -1.41
CA ASN A 208 -8.51 -1.47 -1.10
C ASN A 208 -7.49 -1.49 -2.25
N ARG A 209 -7.80 -0.76 -3.31
CA ARG A 209 -6.92 -0.54 -4.47
C ARG A 209 -7.19 0.84 -5.08
N THR A 210 -6.12 1.59 -5.33
CA THR A 210 -6.20 2.84 -6.08
C THR A 210 -6.16 2.58 -7.59
N PHE A 211 -7.03 3.27 -8.32
CA PHE A 211 -7.11 3.24 -9.77
C PHE A 211 -6.84 4.62 -10.37
N ASN A 212 -6.56 4.64 -11.67
CA ASN A 212 -6.46 5.87 -12.45
C ASN A 212 -7.76 6.05 -13.24
N ALA A 213 -8.48 7.14 -12.96
CA ALA A 213 -9.75 7.44 -13.61
C ALA A 213 -9.61 7.49 -15.14
N GLY A 214 -10.51 6.81 -15.86
CA GLY A 214 -10.55 6.72 -17.31
C GLY A 214 -9.43 5.90 -17.94
N LYS A 215 -8.58 5.25 -17.13
CA LYS A 215 -7.51 4.37 -17.60
C LYS A 215 -7.94 2.91 -17.52
N ILE A 216 -7.38 2.09 -18.39
CA ILE A 216 -7.65 0.66 -18.42
C ILE A 216 -6.98 0.00 -17.22
N ALA A 217 -7.69 -0.92 -16.58
CA ALA A 217 -7.19 -1.78 -15.53
C ALA A 217 -7.84 -3.17 -15.64
N THR A 218 -7.44 -4.10 -14.78
CA THR A 218 -8.07 -5.42 -14.65
C THR A 218 -8.77 -5.59 -13.33
N LEU A 219 -9.77 -6.45 -13.32
CA LEU A 219 -10.46 -6.91 -12.13
C LEU A 219 -10.57 -8.43 -12.15
N TYR A 220 -10.25 -9.08 -11.04
CA TYR A 220 -10.39 -10.51 -10.84
C TYR A 220 -10.87 -10.74 -9.41
N VAL A 221 -12.08 -11.27 -9.25
CA VAL A 221 -12.74 -11.37 -7.93
C VAL A 221 -13.38 -12.76 -7.75
N PRO A 222 -13.48 -13.26 -6.50
CA PRO A 222 -13.96 -14.62 -6.21
C PRO A 222 -15.49 -14.69 -6.03
N PHE A 223 -16.24 -13.74 -6.59
CA PHE A 223 -17.69 -13.65 -6.42
C PHE A 223 -18.37 -13.15 -7.68
N GLU A 224 -19.67 -13.43 -7.76
CA GLU A 224 -20.53 -12.99 -8.84
C GLU A 224 -21.18 -11.63 -8.50
N ILE A 225 -21.26 -10.72 -9.48
CA ILE A 225 -21.98 -9.44 -9.36
C ILE A 225 -22.43 -8.94 -10.74
N ASP A 226 -23.57 -8.25 -10.82
CA ASP A 226 -23.99 -7.62 -12.07
C ASP A 226 -23.07 -6.44 -12.41
N ALA A 227 -22.76 -6.25 -13.69
CA ALA A 227 -21.78 -5.24 -14.11
C ALA A 227 -22.27 -3.81 -13.83
N GLU A 228 -23.58 -3.60 -13.74
CA GLU A 228 -24.18 -2.31 -13.36
C GLU A 228 -23.98 -1.95 -11.88
N ASP A 229 -23.80 -2.96 -11.02
CA ASP A 229 -23.52 -2.81 -9.60
C ASP A 229 -22.03 -2.55 -9.30
N VAL A 230 -21.19 -2.58 -10.34
CA VAL A 230 -19.81 -2.10 -10.27
C VAL A 230 -19.81 -0.60 -10.53
N VAL A 231 -19.96 0.17 -9.46
CA VAL A 231 -20.32 1.58 -9.49
C VAL A 231 -19.36 2.39 -10.37
N SER A 232 -19.93 3.17 -11.28
CA SER A 232 -19.21 4.11 -12.16
C SER A 232 -18.01 3.51 -12.90
N THR A 233 -18.11 2.23 -13.28
CA THR A 233 -17.02 1.48 -13.93
C THR A 233 -17.54 0.75 -15.16
N GLU A 234 -16.88 0.95 -16.30
CA GLU A 234 -17.18 0.15 -17.50
C GLU A 234 -16.48 -1.21 -17.39
N VAL A 235 -17.20 -2.31 -17.61
CA VAL A 235 -16.70 -3.68 -17.46
C VAL A 235 -16.74 -4.43 -18.79
N TYR A 236 -15.63 -5.09 -19.12
CA TYR A 236 -15.45 -5.81 -20.36
C TYR A 236 -14.87 -7.20 -20.14
N LYS A 237 -15.42 -8.17 -20.86
CA LYS A 237 -14.90 -9.55 -20.89
C LYS A 237 -13.93 -9.74 -22.03
N PHE A 238 -12.88 -10.52 -21.79
CA PHE A 238 -11.93 -10.94 -22.82
C PHE A 238 -12.63 -11.78 -23.90
N LYS A 239 -12.26 -11.58 -25.16
CA LYS A 239 -12.68 -12.44 -26.27
C LYS A 239 -11.51 -13.15 -26.90
N THR A 240 -10.53 -12.40 -27.39
CA THR A 240 -9.39 -12.95 -28.12
C THR A 240 -8.30 -11.91 -28.33
N VAL A 241 -7.12 -12.35 -28.72
CA VAL A 241 -6.09 -11.50 -29.32
C VAL A 241 -5.81 -11.97 -30.74
N VAL A 242 -5.86 -11.05 -31.70
CA VAL A 242 -5.73 -11.35 -33.14
C VAL A 242 -4.87 -10.31 -33.85
N MET A 243 -4.16 -10.72 -34.90
CA MET A 243 -3.48 -9.78 -35.79
C MET A 243 -4.52 -9.07 -36.67
N GLY A 244 -4.56 -7.74 -36.63
CA GLY A 244 -5.40 -6.94 -37.52
C GLY A 244 -4.84 -6.87 -38.94
N GLU A 245 -5.69 -6.50 -39.90
CA GLU A 245 -5.29 -6.25 -41.30
C GLU A 245 -4.26 -5.12 -41.43
N ASP A 246 -4.20 -4.23 -40.44
CA ASP A 246 -3.22 -3.15 -40.31
C ASP A 246 -1.85 -3.63 -39.78
N GLY A 247 -1.68 -4.94 -39.58
CA GLY A 247 -0.44 -5.53 -39.07
C GLY A 247 -0.20 -5.29 -37.59
N ARG A 248 -1.22 -4.83 -36.85
CA ARG A 248 -1.15 -4.60 -35.40
C ARG A 248 -1.96 -5.63 -34.65
N TRP A 249 -1.42 -6.17 -33.58
CA TRP A 249 -2.15 -7.10 -32.71
C TRP A 249 -3.22 -6.36 -31.90
N LYS A 250 -4.39 -6.98 -31.81
CA LYS A 250 -5.60 -6.40 -31.23
C LYS A 250 -6.14 -7.30 -30.13
N PHE A 251 -6.14 -6.78 -28.90
CA PHE A 251 -6.82 -7.33 -27.75
C PHE A 251 -8.30 -6.96 -27.80
N LYS A 252 -9.14 -7.95 -28.08
CA LYS A 252 -10.58 -7.75 -28.28
C LYS A 252 -11.34 -8.08 -27.01
N VAL A 253 -12.22 -7.16 -26.64
CA VAL A 253 -13.15 -7.31 -25.51
C VAL A 253 -14.57 -7.03 -25.95
N ALA A 254 -15.54 -7.55 -25.18
CA ALA A 254 -16.95 -7.17 -25.30
C ALA A 254 -17.46 -6.63 -23.97
N THR A 255 -18.48 -5.77 -24.02
CA THR A 255 -19.21 -5.36 -22.82
C THR A 255 -19.66 -6.58 -22.03
N ALA A 256 -19.43 -6.56 -20.72
CA ALA A 256 -19.94 -7.55 -19.79
C ALA A 256 -21.23 -7.03 -19.14
N THR A 257 -22.23 -7.89 -19.00
CA THR A 257 -23.43 -7.62 -18.19
C THR A 257 -23.27 -8.12 -16.76
N LYS A 258 -22.30 -9.01 -16.53
CA LYS A 258 -22.05 -9.67 -15.25
C LYS A 258 -20.57 -9.95 -15.10
N ILE A 259 -20.10 -9.90 -13.85
CA ILE A 259 -18.81 -10.43 -13.42
C ILE A 259 -19.07 -11.80 -12.82
N MET A 260 -18.47 -12.82 -13.40
CA MET A 260 -18.46 -14.19 -12.89
C MET A 260 -17.29 -14.40 -11.93
N PRO A 261 -17.45 -15.25 -10.90
CA PRO A 261 -16.37 -15.56 -9.98
C PRO A 261 -15.18 -16.15 -10.73
N ASN A 262 -13.97 -15.87 -10.26
CA ASN A 262 -12.73 -16.46 -10.79
C ASN A 262 -12.58 -16.28 -12.31
N THR A 263 -13.11 -15.16 -12.84
CA THR A 263 -13.03 -14.80 -14.25
C THR A 263 -12.38 -13.42 -14.37
N PRO A 264 -11.32 -13.25 -15.17
CA PRO A 264 -10.65 -11.96 -15.32
C PRO A 264 -11.38 -11.03 -16.29
N TYR A 265 -11.53 -9.77 -15.87
CA TYR A 265 -12.18 -8.70 -16.63
C TYR A 265 -11.24 -7.52 -16.86
N VAL A 266 -11.48 -6.80 -17.95
CA VAL A 266 -10.92 -5.46 -18.18
C VAL A 266 -11.94 -4.44 -17.71
N ILE A 267 -11.48 -3.41 -16.99
CA ILE A 267 -12.33 -2.35 -16.45
C ILE A 267 -11.79 -0.96 -16.82
N ILE A 268 -12.68 0.01 -16.90
CA ILE A 268 -12.35 1.43 -17.02
C ILE A 268 -13.13 2.18 -15.92
N PRO A 269 -12.51 2.44 -14.76
CA PRO A 269 -13.18 3.15 -13.67
C PRO A 269 -13.28 4.65 -13.96
N ALA A 270 -14.38 5.29 -13.60
CA ALA A 270 -14.54 6.74 -13.73
C ALA A 270 -13.81 7.54 -12.63
N GLY A 271 -13.39 6.87 -11.55
CA GLY A 271 -12.72 7.46 -10.39
C GLY A 271 -11.46 6.70 -9.97
N SER A 272 -10.90 7.09 -8.82
CA SER A 272 -9.72 6.44 -8.23
C SER A 272 -10.05 5.20 -7.40
N GLN A 273 -11.33 4.87 -7.26
CA GLN A 273 -11.84 3.73 -6.51
C GLN A 273 -12.89 3.00 -7.35
N VAL A 274 -12.96 1.69 -7.14
CA VAL A 274 -14.03 0.83 -7.64
C VAL A 274 -14.78 0.31 -6.42
N THR A 275 -16.10 0.51 -6.40
CA THR A 275 -16.99 0.06 -5.33
C THR A 275 -18.05 -0.87 -5.88
N PHE A 276 -18.54 -1.78 -5.05
CA PHE A 276 -19.58 -2.73 -5.39
C PHE A 276 -20.85 -2.34 -4.64
N ASP A 277 -21.94 -2.06 -5.35
CA ASP A 277 -23.26 -1.92 -4.76
C ASP A 277 -23.83 -3.33 -4.54
N ILE A 278 -23.91 -3.78 -3.29
CA ILE A 278 -24.34 -5.15 -2.95
C ILE A 278 -25.64 -5.03 -2.17
N PRO A 279 -26.81 -5.21 -2.81
CA PRO A 279 -28.10 -4.98 -2.15
C PRO A 279 -28.40 -5.95 -1.01
N THR A 280 -27.88 -7.17 -1.07
CA THR A 280 -28.15 -8.24 -0.09
C THR A 280 -26.88 -8.94 0.36
N SER A 281 -26.24 -9.67 -0.56
CA SER A 281 -25.01 -10.40 -0.31
C SER A 281 -24.40 -10.95 -1.60
N VAL A 282 -23.11 -11.22 -1.56
CA VAL A 282 -22.39 -12.03 -2.55
C VAL A 282 -21.74 -13.24 -1.88
N THR A 283 -21.39 -14.27 -2.65
CA THR A 283 -20.71 -15.47 -2.14
C THR A 283 -19.28 -15.53 -2.68
N LEU A 284 -18.32 -15.54 -1.77
CA LEU A 284 -16.89 -15.64 -2.07
C LEU A 284 -16.48 -17.11 -2.08
N ASN A 285 -15.83 -17.54 -3.16
CA ASN A 285 -15.20 -18.85 -3.29
C ASN A 285 -14.17 -18.82 -4.43
N THR A 286 -12.89 -19.09 -4.11
CA THR A 286 -11.79 -19.07 -5.09
C THR A 286 -11.68 -20.36 -5.92
N THR A 287 -12.50 -21.37 -5.62
CA THR A 287 -12.52 -22.68 -6.28
C THR A 287 -13.73 -22.87 -7.21
N THR A 288 -14.68 -21.93 -7.22
CA THR A 288 -15.79 -21.93 -8.19
C THR A 288 -15.24 -21.83 -9.61
N GLU A 289 -15.75 -22.66 -10.53
CA GLU A 289 -15.33 -22.59 -11.93
C GLU A 289 -15.72 -21.23 -12.55
N GLY A 290 -14.73 -20.54 -13.14
CA GLY A 290 -14.92 -19.30 -13.87
C GLY A 290 -15.25 -19.52 -15.35
N GLU A 291 -15.43 -18.45 -16.11
CA GLU A 291 -15.59 -18.53 -17.56
C GLU A 291 -14.25 -18.81 -18.25
N ALA A 292 -14.31 -19.50 -19.40
CA ALA A 292 -13.14 -19.75 -20.21
C ALA A 292 -12.59 -18.44 -20.83
N THR A 293 -11.30 -18.20 -20.61
CA THR A 293 -10.60 -16.97 -21.05
C THR A 293 -9.41 -17.26 -21.96
N ALA A 294 -9.42 -18.41 -22.65
CA ALA A 294 -8.40 -18.80 -23.62
C ALA A 294 -8.92 -18.70 -25.06
N ALA A 295 -8.14 -18.08 -25.96
CA ALA A 295 -8.44 -17.98 -27.39
C ALA A 295 -7.17 -17.77 -28.24
N ASN A 296 -7.02 -18.50 -29.34
CA ASN A 296 -5.93 -18.33 -30.33
C ASN A 296 -4.52 -18.30 -29.73
N ASN A 297 -4.19 -19.28 -28.86
CA ASN A 297 -2.94 -19.37 -28.07
C ASN A 297 -2.78 -18.31 -26.97
N TRP A 298 -3.74 -17.42 -26.79
CA TRP A 298 -3.73 -16.44 -25.71
C TRP A 298 -4.62 -16.89 -24.56
N GLU A 299 -4.20 -16.63 -23.34
CA GLU A 299 -4.92 -16.98 -22.13
C GLU A 299 -4.90 -15.78 -21.18
N PHE A 300 -6.07 -15.27 -20.79
CA PHE A 300 -6.20 -14.19 -19.82
C PHE A 300 -6.41 -14.78 -18.43
N ILE A 301 -5.46 -14.57 -17.52
CA ILE A 301 -5.32 -15.28 -16.26
C ILE A 301 -5.43 -14.29 -15.10
N GLY A 302 -6.22 -14.63 -14.09
CA GLY A 302 -6.29 -13.88 -12.84
C GLY A 302 -5.26 -14.35 -11.80
N ALA A 303 -4.82 -13.45 -10.93
CA ALA A 303 -3.91 -13.75 -9.83
C ALA A 303 -4.58 -13.50 -8.48
N TYR A 304 -4.53 -14.49 -7.58
CA TYR A 304 -5.01 -14.39 -6.19
C TYR A 304 -3.91 -14.11 -5.17
N GLN A 305 -2.67 -13.98 -5.63
CA GLN A 305 -1.50 -13.72 -4.80
C GLN A 305 -0.57 -12.73 -5.48
N TYR A 306 0.36 -12.19 -4.72
CA TYR A 306 1.49 -11.46 -5.30
C TYR A 306 2.39 -12.46 -6.00
N GLU A 307 2.69 -12.22 -7.27
CA GLU A 307 3.58 -13.06 -8.04
C GLU A 307 4.63 -12.21 -8.73
N LYS A 308 5.91 -12.57 -8.53
CA LYS A 308 7.02 -12.01 -9.28
C LYS A 308 7.38 -12.99 -10.39
N PHE A 309 7.26 -12.53 -11.63
CA PHE A 309 7.48 -13.37 -12.80
C PHE A 309 8.96 -13.51 -13.14
N THR A 310 9.30 -14.68 -13.67
CA THR A 310 10.55 -14.94 -14.38
C THR A 310 10.28 -14.94 -15.88
N ILE A 311 11.24 -14.50 -16.70
CA ILE A 311 11.05 -14.52 -18.15
C ILE A 311 10.97 -15.96 -18.65
N ASP A 312 9.83 -16.32 -19.23
CA ASP A 312 9.66 -17.52 -20.05
C ASP A 312 9.49 -17.14 -21.53
N ASN A 313 10.52 -17.40 -22.33
CA ASN A 313 10.48 -17.14 -23.78
C ASN A 313 9.51 -18.06 -24.55
N ASN A 314 9.06 -19.16 -23.95
CA ASN A 314 8.04 -20.04 -24.52
C ASN A 314 6.62 -19.58 -24.16
N ASN A 315 6.46 -18.88 -23.05
CA ASN A 315 5.18 -18.35 -22.59
C ASN A 315 5.29 -16.86 -22.23
N PRO A 316 5.54 -15.97 -23.21
CA PRO A 316 5.69 -14.55 -22.92
C PRO A 316 4.42 -13.99 -22.29
N ILE A 317 4.64 -13.26 -21.20
CA ILE A 317 3.60 -12.68 -20.35
C ILE A 317 3.47 -11.19 -20.65
N TYR A 318 2.25 -10.71 -20.57
CA TYR A 318 1.88 -9.31 -20.77
C TYR A 318 1.06 -8.82 -19.59
N LEU A 319 1.41 -7.65 -19.06
CA LEU A 319 0.78 -7.02 -17.89
C LEU A 319 0.34 -5.59 -18.21
N PHE A 320 -0.64 -5.10 -17.45
CA PHE A 320 -0.90 -3.67 -17.37
C PHE A 320 0.17 -2.99 -16.52
N ALA A 321 0.95 -2.10 -17.13
CA ALA A 321 1.93 -1.27 -16.46
C ALA A 321 1.23 -0.39 -15.40
N ASN A 322 1.70 -0.50 -14.17
CA ASN A 322 1.21 0.22 -13.00
C ASN A 322 2.07 1.45 -12.66
N GLU A 323 3.13 1.69 -13.42
CA GLU A 323 4.03 2.85 -13.35
C GLU A 323 4.70 3.08 -14.71
N GLU A 324 5.34 4.24 -14.92
CA GLU A 324 6.13 4.51 -16.12
C GLU A 324 7.56 3.96 -15.96
N ARG A 325 7.98 3.00 -16.79
CA ARG A 325 9.33 2.40 -16.75
C ARG A 325 9.71 1.77 -18.10
N ASP A 326 10.97 1.92 -18.52
CA ASP A 326 11.56 1.26 -19.70
C ASP A 326 10.75 1.39 -21.01
N GLY A 327 10.12 2.55 -21.21
CA GLY A 327 9.29 2.85 -22.38
C GLY A 327 7.80 2.49 -22.22
N ALA A 328 7.46 1.66 -21.22
CA ALA A 328 6.08 1.41 -20.82
C ALA A 328 5.54 2.55 -19.95
N LYS A 329 4.28 2.94 -20.16
CA LYS A 329 3.58 3.98 -19.40
C LYS A 329 2.42 3.43 -18.56
N LEU A 330 1.93 4.25 -17.65
CA LEU A 330 0.83 3.88 -16.75
C LEU A 330 -0.45 3.47 -17.50
N GLY A 331 -0.89 2.24 -17.31
CA GLY A 331 -2.08 1.63 -17.92
C GLY A 331 -1.81 0.92 -19.25
N GLU A 332 -0.56 0.79 -19.68
CA GLU A 332 -0.18 0.12 -20.94
C GLU A 332 -0.12 -1.39 -20.80
N PHE A 333 -0.55 -2.13 -21.82
CA PHE A 333 -0.44 -3.58 -21.82
C PHE A 333 0.85 -4.02 -22.51
N VAL A 334 1.88 -4.26 -21.71
CA VAL A 334 3.26 -4.43 -22.19
C VAL A 334 3.78 -5.82 -21.91
N LYS A 335 4.63 -6.31 -22.83
CA LYS A 335 5.40 -7.52 -22.60
C LYS A 335 6.32 -7.31 -21.40
N ILE A 336 6.32 -8.24 -20.46
CA ILE A 336 7.07 -8.07 -19.22
C ILE A 336 8.58 -8.27 -19.41
N ALA A 337 9.37 -7.55 -18.61
CA ALA A 337 10.80 -7.79 -18.41
C ALA A 337 11.05 -8.60 -17.13
N GLU A 338 12.30 -9.03 -16.92
CA GLU A 338 12.70 -9.83 -15.77
C GLU A 338 12.40 -9.08 -14.47
N GLY A 339 11.75 -9.77 -13.52
CA GLY A 339 11.42 -9.20 -12.22
C GLY A 339 10.17 -8.32 -12.20
N ALA A 340 9.41 -8.25 -13.29
CA ALA A 340 8.03 -7.74 -13.26
C ALA A 340 7.15 -8.56 -12.31
N PHE A 341 6.11 -7.93 -11.76
CA PHE A 341 5.24 -8.57 -10.78
C PHE A 341 3.78 -8.18 -10.97
N ILE A 342 2.89 -8.94 -10.35
CA ILE A 342 1.48 -8.66 -10.25
C ILE A 342 1.02 -8.79 -8.80
N ASN A 343 0.15 -7.89 -8.36
CA ASN A 343 -0.52 -7.98 -7.06
C ASN A 343 -1.84 -8.75 -7.20
N PRO A 344 -2.39 -9.29 -6.12
CA PRO A 344 -3.64 -10.05 -6.16
C PRO A 344 -4.83 -9.23 -6.71
N MET A 345 -5.85 -9.97 -7.15
CA MET A 345 -7.11 -9.46 -7.70
C MET A 345 -6.93 -8.68 -9.02
N ARG A 346 -5.87 -9.03 -9.75
CA ARG A 346 -5.51 -8.51 -11.07
C ARG A 346 -5.40 -9.65 -12.06
N ALA A 347 -5.27 -9.30 -13.32
CA ALA A 347 -5.13 -10.27 -14.39
C ALA A 347 -4.02 -9.89 -15.37
N TYR A 348 -3.51 -10.90 -16.05
CA TYR A 348 -2.42 -10.82 -17.01
C TYR A 348 -2.70 -11.75 -18.19
N LEU A 349 -2.03 -11.51 -19.30
CA LEU A 349 -2.23 -12.29 -20.52
C LEU A 349 -0.97 -13.08 -20.83
N VAL A 350 -1.14 -14.33 -21.19
CA VAL A 350 -0.05 -15.22 -21.58
C VAL A 350 -0.25 -15.67 -23.01
N TYR A 351 0.80 -15.59 -23.83
CA TYR A 351 0.83 -16.29 -25.11
C TYR A 351 1.46 -17.67 -24.92
N ARG A 352 0.69 -18.73 -25.09
CA ARG A 352 1.16 -20.11 -25.02
C ARG A 352 1.70 -20.52 -26.38
N LYS A 353 3.03 -20.55 -26.55
CA LYS A 353 3.66 -20.99 -27.81
C LYS A 353 3.50 -22.51 -27.98
N SER A 354 2.30 -22.94 -28.37
CA SER A 354 1.89 -24.31 -28.70
C SER A 354 2.27 -25.38 -27.67
N ALA A 355 1.36 -25.69 -26.75
CA ALA A 355 1.34 -26.96 -26.01
C ALA A 355 0.63 -28.10 -26.80
N ASN A 356 0.60 -28.07 -28.13
CA ASN A 356 -0.10 -29.05 -28.97
C ASN A 356 0.81 -29.73 -30.01
N VAL A 357 1.85 -30.42 -29.56
CA VAL A 357 2.54 -31.43 -30.38
C VAL A 357 2.32 -32.82 -29.80
N THR A 358 1.06 -33.22 -29.63
CA THR A 358 0.67 -34.64 -29.59
C THR A 358 -0.78 -34.83 -30.04
N ALA A 359 -1.06 -34.62 -31.32
CA ALA A 359 -2.09 -35.36 -32.07
C ALA A 359 -1.99 -35.05 -33.56
N LYS A 360 -1.34 -35.99 -34.27
CA LYS A 360 -1.47 -36.33 -35.70
C LYS A 360 -1.99 -35.27 -36.68
N SER A 361 -1.09 -34.97 -37.63
CA SER A 361 -1.33 -34.72 -39.06
C SER A 361 -2.12 -33.48 -39.46
N ALA A 362 -1.39 -32.41 -39.77
CA ALA A 362 -1.46 -31.82 -41.11
C ALA A 362 -0.12 -31.13 -41.41
N SER A 363 0.50 -31.54 -42.51
CA SER A 363 1.68 -30.94 -43.09
C SER A 363 1.47 -29.43 -43.27
N GLY A 364 2.25 -28.64 -42.56
CA GLY A 364 2.33 -27.19 -42.69
C GLY A 364 3.60 -26.74 -42.01
N THR A 365 4.65 -26.56 -42.81
CA THR A 365 5.93 -25.95 -42.48
C THR A 365 5.86 -25.02 -41.25
N LEU A 366 6.38 -25.49 -40.11
CA LEU A 366 6.68 -24.68 -38.93
C LEU A 366 7.78 -23.70 -39.30
N GLY A 367 7.39 -22.57 -39.87
CA GLY A 367 8.31 -21.56 -40.38
C GLY A 367 7.66 -20.20 -40.43
N SER A 368 7.64 -19.51 -39.28
CA SER A 368 7.86 -18.06 -39.24
C SER A 368 8.10 -17.65 -37.79
N ASN A 369 9.12 -16.85 -37.56
CA ASN A 369 9.28 -16.10 -36.32
C ASN A 369 8.04 -15.21 -36.18
N ILE A 370 7.02 -15.66 -35.46
CA ILE A 370 5.93 -14.80 -35.02
C ILE A 370 6.58 -13.76 -34.11
N LEU A 371 6.84 -12.58 -34.67
CA LEU A 371 7.25 -11.41 -33.91
C LEU A 371 6.04 -10.99 -33.09
N LEU A 372 6.09 -11.37 -31.81
CA LEU A 372 5.10 -10.92 -30.84
C LEU A 372 5.33 -9.44 -30.57
N PRO A 373 4.26 -8.66 -30.38
CA PRO A 373 4.38 -7.23 -30.23
C PRO A 373 4.88 -6.91 -28.83
N ASP A 374 5.45 -5.72 -28.67
CA ASP A 374 5.73 -5.16 -27.35
C ASP A 374 4.46 -4.55 -26.72
N GLU A 375 3.46 -4.17 -27.54
CA GLU A 375 2.19 -3.55 -27.15
C GLU A 375 0.96 -4.11 -27.91
N LEU A 376 -0.24 -4.05 -27.32
CA LEU A 376 -1.51 -4.49 -27.94
C LEU A 376 -2.53 -3.34 -28.05
N ASP A 377 -3.15 -3.18 -29.22
CA ASP A 377 -4.29 -2.28 -29.42
C ASP A 377 -5.56 -2.88 -28.80
N ILE A 378 -6.43 -2.09 -28.15
CA ILE A 378 -7.67 -2.61 -27.56
C ILE A 378 -8.89 -2.22 -28.41
N GLU A 379 -9.65 -3.22 -28.85
CA GLU A 379 -10.94 -3.04 -29.54
C GLU A 379 -12.10 -3.49 -28.64
N ILE A 380 -13.02 -2.56 -28.40
CA ILE A 380 -14.24 -2.80 -27.62
C ILE A 380 -15.39 -3.05 -28.59
N GLU A 381 -15.99 -4.22 -28.46
CA GLU A 381 -17.15 -4.64 -29.23
C GLU A 381 -18.44 -4.50 -28.42
N ASN A 382 -19.52 -4.15 -29.10
CA ASN A 382 -20.87 -4.19 -28.52
C ASN A 382 -21.41 -5.63 -28.50
N GLU A 383 -22.63 -5.80 -27.98
CA GLU A 383 -23.34 -7.09 -27.89
C GLU A 383 -23.44 -7.84 -29.23
N ASN A 384 -23.42 -7.12 -30.36
CA ASN A 384 -23.49 -7.70 -31.70
C ASN A 384 -22.11 -8.00 -32.32
N GLY A 385 -21.01 -7.81 -31.56
CA GLY A 385 -19.64 -8.03 -32.03
C GLY A 385 -19.09 -6.91 -32.92
N PHE A 386 -19.80 -5.79 -33.05
CA PHE A 386 -19.30 -4.63 -33.80
C PHE A 386 -18.38 -3.80 -32.92
N VAL A 387 -17.21 -3.44 -33.44
CA VAL A 387 -16.26 -2.54 -32.76
C VAL A 387 -16.91 -1.17 -32.62
N VAL A 388 -17.28 -0.79 -31.41
CA VAL A 388 -17.90 0.52 -31.12
C VAL A 388 -16.88 1.54 -30.62
N GLN A 389 -15.69 1.06 -30.25
CA GLN A 389 -14.63 1.89 -29.71
C GLN A 389 -13.31 1.16 -29.88
N THR A 390 -12.27 1.89 -30.29
CA THR A 390 -10.89 1.42 -30.22
C THR A 390 -10.13 2.36 -29.31
N GLY A 391 -9.42 1.82 -28.33
CA GLY A 391 -8.33 2.54 -27.68
C GLY A 391 -7.08 2.38 -28.55
N THR A 392 -6.41 3.48 -28.88
CA THR A 392 -5.00 3.41 -29.29
C THR A 392 -4.20 4.10 -28.22
N LEU A 393 -3.18 3.40 -27.79
CA LEU A 393 -2.26 3.85 -26.79
C LEU A 393 -1.24 4.82 -27.42
N ASN A 394 -1.09 6.01 -26.85
CA ASN A 394 -0.11 6.99 -27.33
C ASN A 394 1.22 6.79 -26.60
N THR A 395 2.18 6.19 -27.30
CA THR A 395 3.54 5.83 -26.84
C THR A 395 4.43 7.00 -26.41
N VAL A 396 3.96 8.25 -26.55
CA VAL A 396 4.71 9.45 -26.12
C VAL A 396 4.05 10.15 -24.92
N THR A 397 2.76 9.96 -24.65
CA THR A 397 2.05 10.70 -23.57
C THR A 397 1.21 9.86 -22.61
N GLY A 398 1.05 8.54 -22.83
CA GLY A 398 0.26 7.69 -21.93
C GLY A 398 -1.24 8.05 -21.90
N GLU A 399 -1.70 8.88 -22.84
CA GLU A 399 -3.11 9.21 -23.02
C GLU A 399 -3.80 8.12 -23.82
N VAL A 400 -4.77 7.43 -23.21
CA VAL A 400 -5.83 6.74 -23.96
C VAL A 400 -6.67 7.83 -24.61
N ARG A 401 -6.41 8.13 -25.89
CA ARG A 401 -7.24 9.07 -26.65
C ARG A 401 -8.50 8.37 -27.13
N MET A 402 -9.54 8.44 -26.32
CA MET A 402 -10.90 8.14 -26.74
C MET A 402 -11.47 9.40 -27.40
N ASP A 403 -11.29 9.53 -28.71
CA ASP A 403 -11.99 10.55 -29.51
C ASP A 403 -12.31 10.05 -30.92
N ARG A 404 -12.74 8.78 -31.02
CA ARG A 404 -12.99 8.13 -32.31
C ARG A 404 -14.47 7.96 -32.57
N TRP A 405 -14.84 8.22 -33.82
CA TRP A 405 -16.20 8.10 -34.32
C TRP A 405 -16.37 6.78 -35.07
N TYR A 406 -17.48 6.10 -34.84
CA TYR A 406 -17.88 4.89 -35.56
C TYR A 406 -19.30 5.05 -36.08
N ASP A 407 -19.59 4.42 -37.22
CA ASP A 407 -20.97 4.24 -37.64
C ASP A 407 -21.68 3.16 -36.82
N LEU A 408 -22.99 3.00 -37.03
CA LEU A 408 -23.80 2.00 -36.31
C LEU A 408 -23.40 0.54 -36.62
N LYS A 409 -22.56 0.31 -37.63
CA LYS A 409 -22.02 -1.01 -38.00
C LYS A 409 -20.60 -1.22 -37.46
N GLY A 410 -20.11 -0.33 -36.60
CA GLY A 410 -18.79 -0.39 -36.00
C GLY A 410 -17.64 -0.10 -36.98
N ARG A 411 -17.93 0.49 -38.14
CA ARG A 411 -16.88 0.91 -39.08
C ARG A 411 -16.31 2.24 -38.60
N ARG A 412 -14.99 2.28 -38.47
CA ARG A 412 -14.24 3.48 -38.07
C ARG A 412 -14.45 4.62 -39.05
N LEU A 413 -14.66 5.82 -38.53
CA LEU A 413 -14.70 7.07 -39.30
C LEU A 413 -13.41 7.87 -39.07
N ASN A 414 -12.90 8.50 -40.13
CA ASN A 414 -11.63 9.26 -40.09
C ASN A 414 -11.75 10.61 -39.40
N SER A 415 -12.97 11.13 -39.25
CA SER A 415 -13.27 12.42 -38.63
C SER A 415 -14.67 12.40 -38.01
N LYS A 416 -15.03 13.47 -37.28
CA LYS A 416 -16.42 13.71 -36.88
C LYS A 416 -17.33 13.62 -38.14
N PRO A 417 -18.38 12.79 -38.13
CA PRO A 417 -19.30 12.69 -39.25
C PRO A 417 -20.01 14.02 -39.49
N THR A 418 -20.14 14.38 -40.76
CA THR A 418 -20.82 15.59 -41.23
C THR A 418 -22.25 15.33 -41.68
N VAL A 419 -22.60 14.06 -41.93
CA VAL A 419 -23.95 13.63 -42.32
C VAL A 419 -24.81 13.50 -41.07
N LYS A 420 -26.07 13.97 -41.15
CA LYS A 420 -27.03 13.82 -40.07
C LYS A 420 -27.31 12.35 -39.80
N GLY A 421 -27.24 11.95 -38.54
CA GLY A 421 -27.45 10.55 -38.16
C GLY A 421 -26.94 10.24 -36.76
N THR A 422 -27.16 8.98 -36.36
CA THR A 422 -26.67 8.44 -35.09
C THR A 422 -25.36 7.72 -35.33
N TYR A 423 -24.37 8.03 -34.50
CA TYR A 423 -23.03 7.46 -34.52
C TYR A 423 -22.62 7.06 -33.11
N TYR A 424 -21.49 6.37 -32.97
CA TYR A 424 -20.84 6.18 -31.69
C TYR A 424 -19.66 7.15 -31.57
N LYS A 425 -19.58 7.88 -30.46
CA LYS A 425 -18.41 8.65 -30.03
C LYS A 425 -18.01 8.17 -28.64
N ASN A 426 -16.83 7.60 -28.51
CA ASN A 426 -16.31 7.08 -27.23
C ASN A 426 -17.31 6.11 -26.56
N GLY A 427 -17.78 5.12 -27.32
CA GLY A 427 -18.72 4.10 -26.82
C GLY A 427 -20.16 4.58 -26.64
N LYS A 428 -20.41 5.89 -26.65
CA LYS A 428 -21.74 6.48 -26.43
C LYS A 428 -22.41 6.87 -27.74
N LYS A 429 -23.73 6.68 -27.83
CA LYS A 429 -24.53 7.15 -28.96
C LYS A 429 -24.47 8.69 -29.02
N ALA A 430 -24.07 9.21 -30.17
CA ALA A 430 -23.99 10.64 -30.46
C ALA A 430 -24.81 10.94 -31.72
N ILE A 431 -25.62 11.99 -31.67
CA ILE A 431 -26.45 12.43 -32.78
C ILE A 431 -25.79 13.63 -33.46
N ILE A 432 -25.46 13.49 -34.75
CA ILE A 432 -25.07 14.62 -35.59
C ILE A 432 -26.36 15.23 -36.15
N LYS A 433 -26.60 16.50 -35.79
CA LYS A 433 -27.83 17.23 -36.14
C LYS A 433 -27.73 18.01 -37.43
#